data_AF-A0A7G6Z771-F1
#
_entry.id   AF-A0A7G6Z771-F1
#
_cell.length_a   1.000
_cell.length_b   1.000
_cell.length_c   1.000
_cell.angle_alpha   90.00
_cell.angle_beta   90.00
_cell.angle_gamma   90.00
#
_symmetry.space_group_name_H-M   'P 1'
#
loop_
_entity.id
_entity.type
_entity.pdbx_description
1 polymer ?
#
loop_
_entity_poly.entity_id
_entity_poly.type
_entity_poly.pdbx_seq_one_letter_code
_entity_poly.pdbx_strand_id
1 'polypeptide(L)'
;MGTNKRYADAIDRQQHDRVNDMIMRDSTPSSLTDPELELDRFPLTRTPVPERVRVWVRYRDAAIRIDAELIAWTPRACAVRWRTSTGEQHRAWVWASAVEKLG
;
A
#
# COMPACT_ATOMS: atom_id res chain seq x y z
N MET A 1 9.93 32.54 16.79
CA MET A 1 9.79 32.07 15.40
C MET A 1 9.86 30.55 15.37
N GLY A 2 8.72 29.83 15.41
CA GLY A 2 8.72 28.36 15.47
C GLY A 2 7.43 27.67 14.99
N THR A 3 6.56 28.41 14.31
CA THR A 3 5.20 27.96 13.99
C THR A 3 5.08 27.44 12.55
N ASN A 4 6.00 27.80 11.65
CA ASN A 4 5.84 27.57 10.21
C ASN A 4 6.17 26.13 9.76
N LYS A 5 7.13 25.46 10.42
CA LYS A 5 7.58 24.11 10.02
C LYS A 5 6.52 23.02 10.27
N ARG A 6 5.88 23.04 11.44
CA ARG A 6 4.78 22.10 11.76
C ARG A 6 3.53 22.35 10.92
N TYR A 7 3.30 23.59 10.50
CA TYR A 7 2.16 23.97 9.68
C TYR A 7 2.37 23.56 8.22
N ALA A 8 3.59 23.76 7.68
CA ALA A 8 3.98 23.24 6.37
C ALA A 8 3.90 21.70 6.32
N ASP A 9 4.46 21.01 7.31
CA ASP A 9 4.40 19.54 7.38
C ASP A 9 2.95 19.00 7.48
N ALA A 10 2.03 19.76 8.07
CA ALA A 10 0.62 19.38 8.17
C ALA A 10 -0.14 19.64 6.86
N ILE A 11 0.15 20.75 6.17
CA ILE A 11 -0.44 21.08 4.86
C ILE A 11 0.09 20.12 3.78
N ASP A 12 1.39 19.84 3.76
CA ASP A 12 2.01 18.93 2.80
C ASP A 12 1.43 17.52 2.94
N ARG A 13 1.24 17.04 4.18
CA ARG A 13 0.53 15.77 4.45
C ARG A 13 -0.91 15.82 3.97
N GLN A 14 -1.66 16.87 4.29
CA GLN A 14 -3.06 16.97 3.88
C GLN A 14 -3.23 17.06 2.35
N GLN A 15 -2.31 17.72 1.64
CA GLN A 15 -2.31 17.75 0.17
C GLN A 15 -1.93 16.39 -0.42
N HIS A 16 -0.91 15.72 0.11
CA HIS A 16 -0.53 14.37 -0.30
C HIS A 16 -1.67 13.37 -0.08
N ASP A 17 -2.38 13.46 1.06
CA ASP A 17 -3.49 12.57 1.38
C ASP A 17 -4.65 12.75 0.40
N ARG A 18 -5.01 13.99 0.03
CA ARG A 18 -6.06 14.26 -0.96
C ARG A 18 -5.70 13.76 -2.36
N VAL A 19 -4.45 13.92 -2.78
CA VAL A 19 -3.98 13.43 -4.10
C VAL A 19 -4.00 11.91 -4.12
N ASN A 20 -3.51 11.26 -3.05
CA ASN A 20 -3.56 9.80 -2.90
C ASN A 20 -5.02 9.31 -2.95
N ASP A 21 -5.91 9.96 -2.21
CA ASP A 21 -7.34 9.63 -2.19
C ASP A 21 -7.98 9.72 -3.57
N MET A 22 -7.66 10.77 -4.34
CA MET A 22 -8.18 10.94 -5.70
C MET A 22 -7.70 9.79 -6.62
N ILE A 23 -6.40 9.47 -6.59
CA ILE A 23 -5.82 8.36 -7.37
C ILE A 23 -6.51 7.03 -7.02
N MET A 24 -6.72 6.77 -5.73
CA MET A 24 -7.38 5.53 -5.28
C MET A 24 -8.82 5.39 -5.75
N ARG A 25 -9.58 6.50 -5.84
CA ARG A 25 -10.99 6.46 -6.21
C ARG A 25 -11.20 6.17 -7.69
N ASP A 26 -10.36 6.76 -8.52
CA ASP A 26 -10.57 6.75 -9.97
C ASP A 26 -9.84 5.60 -10.67
N SER A 27 -9.12 4.75 -9.93
CA SER A 27 -8.32 3.69 -10.53
C SER A 27 -8.12 2.45 -9.66
N THR A 28 -7.90 1.31 -10.32
CA THR A 28 -7.57 0.04 -9.67
C THR A 28 -6.06 -0.05 -9.44
N PRO A 29 -5.60 -0.54 -8.28
CA PRO A 29 -4.18 -0.74 -8.05
C PRO A 29 -3.63 -1.81 -9.00
N SER A 30 -2.43 -1.58 -9.50
CA SER A 30 -1.64 -2.60 -10.19
C SER A 30 -1.16 -3.64 -9.18
N SER A 31 -1.46 -4.90 -9.44
CA SER A 31 -1.02 -6.04 -8.65
C SER A 31 0.00 -6.84 -9.44
N LEU A 32 0.97 -7.45 -8.75
CA LEU A 32 1.76 -8.52 -9.34
C LEU A 32 0.85 -9.63 -9.84
N THR A 33 1.22 -10.18 -10.98
CA THR A 33 0.54 -11.28 -11.70
C THR A 33 1.01 -12.63 -11.19
N ASP A 34 0.25 -13.69 -11.46
CA ASP A 34 0.61 -15.04 -11.01
C ASP A 34 2.01 -15.50 -11.47
N PRO A 35 2.46 -15.24 -12.72
CA PRO A 35 3.83 -15.56 -13.14
C PRO A 35 4.90 -14.78 -12.37
N GLU A 36 4.63 -13.54 -11.95
CA GLU A 36 5.58 -12.73 -11.15
C GLU A 36 5.66 -13.20 -9.69
N LEU A 37 4.58 -13.82 -9.19
CA LEU A 37 4.54 -14.39 -7.85
C LEU A 37 5.32 -15.70 -7.73
N GLU A 38 5.47 -16.44 -8.84
CA GLU A 38 6.16 -17.74 -8.89
C GLU A 38 5.67 -18.67 -7.75
N LEU A 39 4.35 -18.81 -7.58
CA LEU A 39 3.75 -19.56 -6.46
C LEU A 39 4.01 -21.07 -6.50
N ASP A 40 4.41 -21.58 -7.66
CA ASP A 40 4.91 -22.95 -7.86
C ASP A 40 6.32 -23.13 -7.26
N ARG A 41 7.09 -22.04 -7.14
CA ARG A 41 8.46 -22.02 -6.65
C ARG A 41 8.59 -21.54 -5.22
N PHE A 42 7.77 -20.57 -4.81
CA PHE A 42 7.86 -19.95 -3.50
C PHE A 42 6.67 -20.31 -2.60
N PRO A 43 6.92 -20.68 -1.34
CA PRO A 43 5.84 -20.97 -0.41
C PRO A 43 5.03 -19.71 -0.13
N LEU A 44 3.71 -19.87 -0.16
CA LEU A 44 2.74 -18.85 0.21
C LEU A 44 2.35 -19.00 1.68
N THR A 45 2.64 -17.99 2.48
CA THR A 45 2.20 -17.89 3.88
C THR A 45 0.98 -16.97 3.96
N ARG A 46 -0.06 -17.39 4.68
CA ARG A 46 -1.26 -16.57 4.97
C ARG A 46 -1.38 -16.39 6.48
N THR A 47 -1.61 -15.17 6.94
CA THR A 47 -1.79 -14.90 8.37
C THR A 47 -3.27 -14.79 8.72
N PRO A 48 -3.74 -15.39 9.83
CA PRO A 48 -5.09 -15.15 10.34
C PRO A 48 -5.21 -13.77 11.00
N VAL A 49 -4.10 -13.16 11.41
CA VAL A 49 -4.05 -11.84 12.04
C VAL A 49 -3.31 -10.89 11.11
N PRO A 50 -4.02 -10.00 10.39
CA PRO A 50 -3.39 -9.04 9.50
C PRO A 50 -2.42 -8.11 10.24
N GLU A 51 -1.25 -7.89 9.67
CA GLU A 51 -0.23 -6.98 10.24
C GLU A 51 -0.36 -5.59 9.61
N ARG A 52 -0.24 -4.52 10.40
CA ARG A 52 -0.20 -3.15 9.85
C ARG A 52 1.14 -2.88 9.20
N VAL A 53 1.11 -2.40 7.97
CA VAL A 53 2.30 -2.09 7.18
C VAL A 53 2.13 -0.77 6.46
N ARG A 54 3.26 -0.14 6.12
CA ARG A 54 3.31 0.95 5.17
C ARG A 54 3.86 0.46 3.85
N VAL A 55 3.13 0.68 2.77
CA VAL A 55 3.41 0.05 1.47
C VAL A 55 3.35 1.04 0.33
N TRP A 56 4.26 0.88 -0.64
CA TRP A 56 4.14 1.53 -1.94
C TRP A 56 3.24 0.70 -2.85
N VAL A 57 2.15 1.31 -3.31
CA VAL A 57 1.21 0.72 -4.27
C VAL A 57 1.26 1.51 -5.56
N ARG A 58 1.31 0.80 -6.69
CA ARG A 58 1.22 1.42 -8.01
C ARG A 58 -0.21 1.44 -8.50
N TYR A 59 -0.58 2.55 -9.09
CA TYR A 59 -1.76 2.75 -9.93
C TYR A 59 -1.26 3.09 -11.33
N ARG A 60 -2.18 3.19 -12.30
CA ARG A 60 -1.85 3.44 -13.70
C ARG A 60 -0.90 4.64 -13.88
N ASP A 61 -1.20 5.74 -13.19
CA ASP A 61 -0.55 7.02 -13.44
C ASP A 61 0.37 7.47 -12.29
N ALA A 62 0.43 6.73 -11.18
CA ALA A 62 1.19 7.13 -9.99
C ALA A 62 1.58 5.96 -9.08
N ALA A 63 2.64 6.14 -8.30
CA ALA A 63 2.93 5.30 -7.14
C ALA A 63 2.66 6.10 -5.86
N ILE A 64 1.89 5.53 -4.94
CA ILE A 64 1.51 6.18 -3.69
C ILE A 64 1.90 5.31 -2.49
N ARG A 65 2.19 5.96 -1.37
CA ARG A 65 2.57 5.29 -0.12
C ARG A 65 1.43 5.37 0.87
N ILE A 66 0.98 4.22 1.36
CA ILE A 66 -0.25 4.10 2.14
C ILE A 66 -0.05 3.17 3.34
N ASP A 67 -0.91 3.30 4.34
CA ASP A 67 -1.03 2.32 5.40
C ASP A 67 -2.03 1.23 4.96
N ALA A 68 -1.63 -0.03 5.13
CA ALA A 68 -2.38 -1.20 4.69
C ALA A 68 -2.24 -2.36 5.68
N GLU A 69 -3.03 -3.41 5.44
CA GLU A 69 -2.95 -4.69 6.13
C GLU A 69 -2.21 -5.71 5.27
N LEU A 70 -1.13 -6.28 5.79
CA LEU A 70 -0.47 -7.46 5.23
C LEU A 70 -1.25 -8.71 5.61
N ILE A 71 -1.73 -9.45 4.59
CA ILE A 71 -2.60 -10.62 4.79
C ILE A 71 -1.97 -11.94 4.33
N ALA A 72 -0.99 -11.89 3.44
CA ALA A 72 -0.22 -13.03 2.98
C ALA A 72 1.12 -12.58 2.37
N TRP A 73 2.10 -13.48 2.31
CA TRP A 73 3.39 -13.19 1.71
C TRP A 73 4.08 -14.45 1.17
N THR A 74 4.99 -14.23 0.24
CA THR A 74 6.06 -15.15 -0.17
C THR A 74 7.39 -14.50 0.22
N PRO A 75 8.56 -15.16 0.04
CA PRO A 75 9.86 -14.52 0.22
C PRO A 75 10.09 -13.28 -0.65
N ARG A 76 9.33 -13.11 -1.74
CA ARG A 76 9.51 -12.02 -2.72
C ARG A 76 8.35 -11.04 -2.81
N ALA A 77 7.15 -11.43 -2.39
CA ALA A 77 5.95 -10.62 -2.59
C ALA A 77 5.05 -10.62 -1.37
N CYS A 78 4.26 -9.57 -1.21
CA CYS A 78 3.33 -9.35 -0.12
C CYS A 78 1.95 -9.02 -0.67
N ALA A 79 0.92 -9.72 -0.20
CA ALA A 79 -0.47 -9.36 -0.44
C ALA A 79 -0.92 -8.39 0.65
N VAL A 80 -1.32 -7.21 0.21
CA VAL A 80 -1.81 -6.14 1.08
C VAL A 80 -3.26 -5.79 0.74
N ARG A 81 -3.99 -5.35 1.75
CA ARG A 81 -5.38 -4.90 1.68
C ARG A 81 -5.52 -3.54 2.34
N TRP A 82 -6.32 -2.66 1.77
CA TRP A 82 -6.68 -1.38 2.38
C TRP A 82 -8.09 -0.98 1.95
N ARG A 83 -8.63 0.06 2.57
CA ARG A 83 -9.89 0.68 2.16
C ARG A 83 -9.60 2.02 1.49
N THR A 84 -10.28 2.30 0.39
CA THR A 84 -10.28 3.63 -0.21
C THR A 84 -11.11 4.59 0.64
N SER A 85 -11.00 5.89 0.37
CA SER A 85 -11.82 6.90 1.06
C SER A 85 -13.32 6.83 0.73
N THR A 86 -13.73 6.03 -0.27
CA THR A 86 -15.15 5.70 -0.55
C THR A 86 -15.63 4.46 0.20
N GLY A 87 -14.73 3.77 0.91
CA GLY A 87 -15.02 2.57 1.70
C GLY A 87 -14.86 1.25 0.95
N GLU A 88 -14.52 1.30 -0.35
CA GLU A 88 -14.22 0.13 -1.17
C GLU A 88 -12.95 -0.56 -0.68
N GLN A 89 -12.95 -1.90 -0.71
CA GLN A 89 -11.79 -2.67 -0.29
C GLN A 89 -10.89 -2.97 -1.49
N HIS A 90 -9.70 -2.38 -1.49
CA HIS A 90 -8.65 -2.71 -2.46
C HIS A 90 -7.73 -3.81 -1.94
N ARG A 91 -7.17 -4.57 -2.88
CA ARG A 91 -6.16 -5.59 -2.63
C ARG A 91 -5.16 -5.60 -3.77
N ALA A 92 -3.88 -5.76 -3.44
CA ALA A 92 -2.83 -5.96 -4.43
C ALA A 92 -1.71 -6.83 -3.88
N TRP A 93 -1.03 -7.54 -4.78
CA TRP A 93 0.30 -8.07 -4.53
C TRP A 93 1.35 -7.04 -4.92
N VAL A 94 2.32 -6.84 -4.05
CA VAL A 94 3.47 -5.96 -4.27
C VAL A 94 4.78 -6.70 -3.97
N TRP A 95 5.90 -6.21 -4.49
CA TRP A 95 7.20 -6.73 -4.10
C TRP A 95 7.44 -6.54 -2.60
N ALA A 96 8.07 -7.50 -1.94
CA ALA A 96 8.35 -7.44 -0.50
C ALA A 96 9.18 -6.20 -0.12
N SER A 97 10.08 -5.75 -1.01
CA SER A 97 10.87 -4.53 -0.84
C SER A 97 10.05 -3.23 -0.86
N ALA A 98 8.78 -3.29 -1.28
CA ALA A 98 7.86 -2.15 -1.25
C ALA A 98 7.11 -2.02 0.08
N VAL A 99 7.30 -2.95 1.02
CA VAL A 99 6.58 -3.03 2.30
C VAL A 99 7.51 -2.75 3.47
N GLU A 100 7.09 -1.84 4.34
CA GLU A 100 7.73 -1.54 5.62
C GLU A 100 6.78 -1.95 6.76
N LYS A 101 7.26 -2.77 7.70
CA LYS A 101 6.46 -3.14 8.87
C LYS A 101 6.40 -1.99 9.86
N LEU A 102 5.20 -1.69 10.36
CA LEU A 102 5.01 -0.73 11.43
C LEU A 102 5.12 -1.51 12.75
N GLY A 103 6.26 -1.36 13.44
CA GLY A 103 6.55 -2.01 14.72
C GLY A 103 5.79 -1.41 15.90
#